data_AF-A0AAW1MBQ0-F1
#
_entry.id   AF-A0AAW1MBQ0-F1
#
_cell.length_a   1.000
_cell.length_b   1.000
_cell.length_c   1.000
_cell.angle_alpha   90.00
_cell.angle_beta   90.00
_cell.angle_gamma   90.00
#
_symmetry.space_group_name_H-M   'P 1'
#
loop_
_entity.id
_entity.type
_entity.pdbx_description
1 polymer ?
#
loop_
_entity_poly.entity_id
_entity_poly.type
_entity_poly.pdbx_seq_one_letter_code
_entity_poly.pdbx_strand_id
1 'polypeptide(L)'
;MFHQEHYDINLEYVKINYYNPIYFKYFILRNVKPNRTYRATSGQIALLRDLKNSLKINIRGYKIVDSIPKIPIMQFDVPLCEAFERNNFGLDKLRTLSSNITKCPLKMGFYIFQNFNVLSQDLPPYIPQGHYM
;
A
#
# COMPACT_ATOMS: atom_id res chain seq x y z
N MET A 1 2.89 26.44 -18.18
CA MET A 1 3.54 25.13 -17.98
C MET A 1 3.78 25.01 -16.48
N PHE A 2 2.97 24.22 -15.76
CA PHE A 2 3.14 24.08 -14.32
C PHE A 2 4.26 23.07 -14.07
N HIS A 3 5.43 23.57 -13.69
CA HIS A 3 6.49 22.73 -13.13
C HIS A 3 6.11 22.37 -11.70
N GLN A 4 5.77 21.10 -11.49
CA GLN A 4 5.56 20.56 -10.16
C GLN A 4 6.88 19.95 -9.68
N GLU A 5 7.54 20.62 -8.73
CA GLU A 5 8.88 20.25 -8.21
C GLU A 5 8.86 19.16 -7.13
N HIS A 6 7.68 18.61 -6.81
CA HIS A 6 7.51 17.63 -5.74
C HIS A 6 6.46 16.57 -6.10
N TYR A 7 6.59 15.39 -5.50
CA TYR A 7 5.57 14.35 -5.55
C TYR A 7 4.39 14.71 -4.65
N ASP A 8 3.18 14.55 -5.16
CA ASP A 8 1.96 14.57 -4.37
C ASP A 8 1.27 13.20 -4.52
N ILE A 9 1.49 12.33 -3.54
CA ILE A 9 0.94 10.97 -3.51
C ILE A 9 -0.37 11.04 -2.74
N ASN A 10 -1.48 10.93 -3.46
CA ASN A 10 -2.81 10.91 -2.85
C ASN A 10 -3.44 9.52 -3.02
N LEU A 11 -3.40 8.73 -1.94
CA LEU A 11 -4.21 7.53 -1.86
C LEU A 11 -5.69 7.94 -1.67
N GLU A 12 -6.43 8.11 -2.77
CA GLU A 12 -7.82 8.56 -2.71
C GLU A 12 -8.76 7.46 -2.21
N TYR A 13 -8.63 6.25 -2.73
CA TYR A 13 -9.43 5.11 -2.28
C TYR A 13 -8.67 3.80 -2.48
N VAL A 14 -8.87 2.86 -1.55
CA VAL A 14 -8.44 1.48 -1.73
C VAL A 14 -9.66 0.65 -2.08
N LYS A 15 -9.64 0.02 -3.26
CA LYS A 15 -10.71 -0.88 -3.71
C LYS A 15 -10.20 -2.31 -3.74
N ILE A 16 -10.86 -3.19 -2.98
CA ILE A 16 -10.65 -4.62 -3.05
C ILE A 16 -11.57 -5.16 -4.12
N ASN A 17 -11.01 -5.51 -5.28
CA ASN A 17 -11.81 -6.06 -6.38
C ASN A 17 -12.13 -7.54 -6.16
N TYR A 18 -11.26 -8.27 -5.46
CA TYR A 18 -11.43 -9.68 -5.16
C TYR A 18 -10.60 -10.05 -3.93
N TYR A 19 -11.17 -10.88 -3.06
CA TYR A 19 -10.42 -11.57 -2.02
C TYR A 19 -10.97 -12.99 -1.88
N ASN A 20 -10.11 -13.93 -1.48
CA ASN A 20 -10.54 -15.29 -1.23
C ASN A 20 -11.00 -15.42 0.24
N PRO A 21 -12.30 -15.64 0.52
CA PRO A 21 -12.83 -15.71 1.88
C PRO A 21 -12.32 -16.91 2.68
N ILE A 22 -11.67 -17.89 2.03
CA ILE A 22 -10.99 -19.01 2.71
C ILE A 22 -9.74 -18.53 3.48
N TYR A 23 -9.11 -17.45 3.01
CA TYR A 23 -7.87 -16.94 3.59
C TYR A 23 -8.09 -15.70 4.44
N PHE A 24 -9.13 -14.91 4.17
CA PHE A 24 -9.32 -13.58 4.76
C PHE A 24 -10.74 -13.37 5.29
N LYS A 25 -10.83 -12.72 6.46
CA LYS A 25 -12.08 -12.20 7.03
C LYS A 25 -11.85 -10.81 7.63
N TYR A 26 -12.93 -10.06 7.85
CA TYR A 26 -12.92 -8.76 8.55
C TYR A 26 -11.89 -7.77 8.00
N PHE A 27 -11.77 -7.70 6.67
CA PHE A 27 -10.88 -6.76 6.02
C PHE A 27 -11.50 -5.37 6.04
N ILE A 28 -10.93 -4.47 6.82
CA ILE A 28 -11.34 -3.06 6.87
C ILE A 28 -10.11 -2.20 6.60
N LEU A 29 -10.21 -1.29 5.64
CA LEU A 29 -9.24 -0.23 5.43
C LEU A 29 -9.94 1.11 5.61
N ARG A 30 -9.25 2.04 6.26
CA ARG A 30 -9.71 3.39 6.50
C ARG A 30 -8.61 4.36 6.13
N ASN A 31 -8.90 5.26 5.21
CA ASN A 31 -8.06 6.41 4.97
C ASN A 31 -8.33 7.43 6.07
N VAL A 32 -7.28 7.81 6.79
CA VAL A 32 -7.30 8.77 7.88
C VAL A 32 -6.54 10.01 7.43
N LYS A 33 -7.15 11.17 7.62
CA LYS A 33 -6.54 12.48 7.35
C LYS A 33 -6.44 13.27 8.66
N PRO A 34 -5.42 13.02 9.49
CA PRO A 34 -5.31 13.69 10.80
C PRO A 34 -5.00 15.18 10.66
N ASN A 35 -4.41 15.64 9.55
CA ASN A 35 -4.23 17.08 9.27
C ASN A 35 -4.29 17.38 7.75
N ARG A 36 -4.11 18.64 7.36
CA ARG A 36 -4.27 19.07 5.96
C ARG A 36 -3.31 18.39 4.99
N THR A 37 -2.10 18.07 5.41
CA THR A 37 -0.98 17.61 4.57
C THR A 37 -0.66 16.13 4.73
N TYR A 38 -1.04 15.53 5.87
CA TYR A 38 -0.76 14.14 6.18
C TYR A 38 -2.01 13.29 5.95
N ARG A 39 -1.84 12.27 5.10
CA ARG A 39 -2.82 11.21 4.87
C ARG A 39 -2.15 9.89 5.21
N ALA A 40 -2.92 9.00 5.82
CA ALA A 40 -2.45 7.67 6.12
C ALA A 40 -3.60 6.66 6.05
N THR A 41 -3.24 5.39 6.01
CA THR A 41 -4.16 4.27 5.93
C THR A 41 -4.01 3.45 7.19
N SER A 42 -5.14 3.21 7.86
CA SER A 42 -5.22 2.24 8.94
C SER A 42 -6.04 1.06 8.47
N GLY A 43 -5.68 -0.12 8.93
CA GLY A 43 -6.30 -1.34 8.44
C GLY A 43 -6.36 -2.43 9.48
N GLN A 44 -7.35 -3.31 9.32
CA GLN A 44 -7.45 -4.55 10.05
C GLN A 44 -7.81 -5.70 9.11
N ILE A 45 -7.24 -6.86 9.35
CA ILE A 45 -7.46 -8.07 8.55
C ILE A 45 -7.32 -9.31 9.44
N ALA A 46 -8.25 -10.24 9.32
CA ALA A 46 -8.13 -11.56 9.92
C ALA A 46 -7.63 -12.55 8.86
N LEU A 47 -6.47 -13.14 9.08
CA LEU A 47 -5.97 -14.28 8.32
C LEU A 47 -6.54 -15.56 8.93
N LEU A 48 -7.28 -16.32 8.12
CA LEU A 48 -7.86 -17.60 8.53
C LEU A 48 -6.88 -18.77 8.40
N ARG A 49 -5.77 -18.56 7.69
CA ARG A 49 -4.69 -19.54 7.48
C ARG A 49 -3.35 -18.83 7.44
N ASP A 50 -2.28 -19.57 7.75
CA ASP A 50 -0.91 -19.12 7.54
C ASP A 50 -0.70 -18.75 6.06
N LEU A 51 -0.29 -17.51 5.81
CA LEU A 51 0.15 -17.07 4.49
C LEU A 51 1.65 -17.33 4.36
N LYS A 52 1.97 -18.41 3.65
CA LYS A 52 3.31 -18.68 3.16
C LYS A 52 3.69 -17.68 2.04
N ASN A 53 4.86 -17.87 1.45
CA ASN A 53 5.40 -17.02 0.37
C ASN A 53 4.58 -17.03 -0.96
N SER A 54 3.37 -17.55 -0.96
CA SER A 54 2.52 -17.67 -2.16
C SER A 54 1.65 -16.45 -2.43
N LEU A 55 1.47 -15.53 -1.47
CA LEU A 55 0.68 -14.33 -1.71
C LEU A 55 1.48 -13.32 -2.53
N LYS A 56 0.93 -12.89 -3.66
CA LYS A 56 1.47 -11.80 -4.48
C LYS A 56 0.63 -10.55 -4.29
N ILE A 57 1.28 -9.39 -4.20
CA ILE A 57 0.64 -8.09 -4.29
C ILE A 57 0.85 -7.57 -5.71
N ASN A 58 -0.23 -7.15 -6.34
CA ASN A 58 -0.19 -6.36 -7.57
C ASN A 58 -0.38 -4.88 -7.19
N ILE A 59 0.66 -4.07 -7.37
CA ILE A 59 0.61 -2.63 -7.14
C ILE A 59 0.58 -1.95 -8.49
N ARG A 60 -0.44 -1.10 -8.73
CA ARG A 60 -0.55 -0.27 -9.92
C ARG A 60 -0.67 1.17 -9.50
N GLY A 61 0.14 2.03 -10.11
CA GLY A 61 0.09 3.47 -9.89
C GLY A 61 -0.25 4.18 -11.18
N TYR A 62 -1.06 5.22 -11.05
CA TYR A 62 -1.52 6.02 -12.19
C TYR A 62 -1.17 7.48 -11.99
N LYS A 63 -0.64 8.12 -13.04
CA LYS A 63 -0.44 9.57 -13.07
C LYS A 63 -1.72 10.26 -13.48
N ILE A 64 -2.09 11.31 -12.75
CA ILE A 64 -3.16 12.23 -13.15
C ILE A 64 -2.52 13.35 -13.97
N VAL A 65 -3.04 13.59 -15.18
CA VAL A 65 -2.64 14.71 -16.04
C VAL A 65 -3.91 15.38 -16.55
N ASP A 66 -4.09 16.68 -16.27
CA ASP A 66 -5.09 17.57 -16.89
C ASP A 66 -6.49 16.94 -17.10
N SER A 67 -7.04 16.34 -16.04
CA SER A 67 -8.40 15.74 -16.02
C SER A 67 -8.61 14.54 -16.97
N ILE A 68 -7.56 14.02 -17.61
CA ILE A 68 -7.54 12.84 -18.49
C ILE A 68 -7.37 11.55 -17.66
N PRO A 69 -7.93 10.40 -18.09
CA PRO A 69 -7.83 9.14 -17.35
C PRO A 69 -6.38 8.69 -17.13
N LYS A 70 -5.98 8.67 -15.85
CA LYS A 70 -5.07 7.73 -15.19
C LYS A 70 -4.10 7.01 -16.15
N ILE A 71 -2.97 7.63 -16.48
CA ILE A 71 -1.92 6.98 -17.28
C ILE A 71 -1.23 5.95 -16.37
N PRO A 72 -1.24 4.65 -16.69
CA PRO A 72 -0.50 3.66 -15.90
C PRO A 72 0.99 3.91 -16.08
N ILE A 73 1.68 4.23 -14.98
CA ILE A 73 3.12 4.50 -14.99
C ILE A 73 3.93 3.41 -14.31
N MET A 74 3.26 2.59 -13.50
CA MET A 74 3.90 1.55 -12.73
C MET A 74 2.97 0.36 -12.52
N GLN A 75 3.52 -0.83 -12.69
CA GLN A 75 2.88 -2.08 -12.30
C GLN A 75 3.96 -2.99 -11.71
N PHE A 76 3.74 -3.46 -10.48
CA PHE A 76 4.62 -4.38 -9.80
C PHE A 76 3.83 -5.59 -9.34
N ASP A 77 4.40 -6.77 -9.59
CA ASP A 77 3.92 -8.04 -9.08
C ASP A 77 5.01 -8.61 -8.17
N VAL A 78 4.85 -8.44 -6.86
CA VAL A 78 5.86 -8.85 -5.87
C VAL A 78 5.24 -9.80 -4.85
N PRO A 79 5.90 -10.91 -4.51
CA PRO A 79 5.51 -11.71 -3.35
C PRO A 79 5.45 -10.83 -2.10
N LEU A 80 4.35 -10.90 -1.33
CA LEU A 80 4.12 -10.05 -0.15
C LEU A 80 5.31 -10.10 0.82
N CYS A 81 5.83 -11.30 1.06
CA CYS A 81 6.95 -11.49 1.99
C CYS A 81 8.26 -10.87 1.51
N GLU A 82 8.56 -11.01 0.23
CA GLU A 82 9.71 -10.34 -0.39
C GLU A 82 9.54 -8.82 -0.34
N ALA A 83 8.32 -8.32 -0.54
CA ALA A 83 8.02 -6.90 -0.47
C ALA A 83 8.27 -6.31 0.94
N PHE A 84 7.96 -7.07 2.00
CA PHE A 84 8.33 -6.68 3.37
C PHE A 84 9.84 -6.72 3.60
N GLU A 85 10.52 -7.79 3.18
CA GLU A 85 11.96 -7.97 3.42
C GLU A 85 12.82 -6.95 2.67
N ARG A 86 12.39 -6.55 1.46
CA ARG A 86 13.09 -5.55 0.64
C ARG A 86 12.61 -4.12 0.88
N ASN A 87 11.66 -3.93 1.78
CA ASN A 87 11.02 -2.64 2.04
C ASN A 87 10.49 -1.95 0.76
N ASN A 88 9.89 -2.72 -0.14
CA ASN A 88 9.32 -2.17 -1.37
C ASN A 88 8.17 -1.22 -1.01
N PHE A 89 8.17 -0.01 -1.56
CA PHE A 89 7.11 0.99 -1.32
C PHE A 89 6.88 1.32 0.16
N GLY A 90 7.92 1.19 0.99
CA GLY A 90 7.83 1.49 2.42
C GLY A 90 7.07 0.44 3.21
N LEU A 91 6.79 -0.74 2.65
CA LEU A 91 5.98 -1.78 3.29
C LEU A 91 6.59 -2.33 4.59
N ASP A 92 7.90 -2.22 4.81
CA ASP A 92 8.50 -2.62 6.09
C ASP A 92 8.00 -1.76 7.26
N LYS A 93 7.53 -0.52 7.00
CA LYS A 93 6.87 0.32 8.01
C LYS A 93 5.62 -0.34 8.59
N LEU A 94 4.96 -1.25 7.87
CA LEU A 94 3.84 -1.99 8.44
C LEU A 94 4.27 -2.87 9.61
N ARG A 95 5.54 -3.25 9.73
CA ARG A 95 6.06 -4.00 10.88
C ARG A 95 6.19 -3.15 12.13
N THR A 96 6.50 -1.86 11.97
CA THR A 96 6.59 -0.92 13.09
C THR A 96 5.22 -0.34 13.44
N LEU A 97 4.33 -0.21 12.45
CA LEU A 97 2.98 0.31 12.59
C LEU A 97 1.93 -0.76 12.96
N SER A 98 2.33 -2.03 12.98
CA SER A 98 1.52 -3.16 13.40
C SER A 98 2.13 -3.83 14.61
N SER A 99 1.31 -4.17 15.61
CA SER A 99 1.77 -4.99 16.74
C SER A 99 2.06 -6.45 16.35
N ASN A 100 1.50 -6.92 15.23
CA ASN A 100 1.41 -8.36 14.93
C ASN A 100 2.12 -8.77 13.63
N ILE A 101 2.53 -7.83 12.77
CA ILE A 101 3.31 -8.12 11.55
C ILE A 101 4.80 -8.06 11.90
N THR A 102 5.39 -9.16 12.37
CA THR A 102 6.82 -9.18 12.77
C THR A 102 7.73 -9.80 11.72
N LYS A 103 7.31 -10.92 11.12
CA LYS A 103 8.08 -11.66 10.12
C LYS A 103 7.18 -12.45 9.18
N CYS A 104 7.72 -12.79 8.03
CA CYS A 104 7.12 -13.80 7.17
C CYS A 104 7.59 -15.21 7.57
N PRO A 105 6.80 -16.26 7.30
CA PRO A 105 5.42 -16.23 6.78
C PRO A 105 4.43 -15.65 7.80
N LEU A 106 3.38 -14.97 7.33
CA LEU A 106 2.37 -14.41 8.22
C LEU A 106 1.50 -15.54 8.78
N LYS A 107 1.39 -15.60 10.11
CA LYS A 107 0.58 -16.61 10.80
C LYS A 107 -0.91 -16.32 10.70
N MET A 108 -1.75 -17.35 10.83
CA MET A 108 -3.17 -17.10 11.04
C MET A 108 -3.37 -16.19 12.27
N GLY A 109 -4.31 -15.27 12.21
CA GLY A 109 -4.53 -14.31 13.29
C GLY A 109 -5.10 -12.99 12.83
N PHE A 110 -5.28 -12.08 13.78
CA PHE A 110 -5.79 -10.74 13.55
C PHE A 110 -4.62 -9.75 13.44
N TYR A 111 -4.60 -9.00 12.36
CA TYR A 111 -3.58 -7.99 12.09
C TYR A 111 -4.22 -6.63 12.05
N ILE A 112 -3.58 -5.68 12.72
CA ILE A 112 -3.99 -4.28 12.73
C ILE A 112 -2.74 -3.47 12.43
N PHE A 113 -2.84 -2.51 11.52
CA PHE A 113 -1.82 -1.49 11.31
C PHE A 113 -2.46 -0.12 11.35
N GLN A 114 -1.73 0.87 11.81
CA GLN A 114 -2.22 2.23 11.96
C GLN A 114 -1.32 3.22 11.25
N ASN A 115 -1.91 4.22 10.61
CA ASN A 115 -1.18 5.36 10.05
C ASN A 115 -0.10 4.99 9.02
N PHE A 116 -0.33 3.95 8.20
CA PHE A 116 0.56 3.63 7.09
C PHE A 116 0.46 4.66 5.98
N ASN A 117 1.59 5.24 5.59
CA ASN A 117 1.68 6.19 4.50
C ASN A 117 2.87 5.86 3.59
N VAL A 118 2.66 6.03 2.29
CA VAL A 118 3.72 5.94 1.29
C VAL A 118 4.27 7.34 1.06
N LEU A 119 5.57 7.50 1.28
CA LEU A 119 6.31 8.74 1.06
C LEU A 119 7.02 8.70 -0.29
N SER A 120 7.39 9.87 -0.81
CA SER A 120 8.09 10.01 -2.10
C SER A 120 9.40 9.21 -2.15
N GLN A 121 10.11 9.12 -1.04
CA GLN A 121 11.34 8.33 -0.90
C GLN A 121 11.13 6.81 -0.93
N ASP A 122 9.89 6.36 -0.73
CA ASP A 122 9.53 4.94 -0.80
C ASP A 122 9.26 4.50 -2.26
N LEU A 123 9.12 5.47 -3.19
CA LEU A 123 8.89 5.20 -4.59
C LEU A 123 10.20 4.93 -5.35
N PRO A 124 10.18 4.08 -6.38
CA PRO A 124 11.32 3.89 -7.27
C PRO A 124 11.79 5.20 -7.93
N PRO A 125 13.10 5.40 -8.12
CA PRO A 125 13.68 6.68 -8.54
C PRO A 125 13.33 7.10 -9.98
N TYR A 126 12.83 6.19 -10.80
CA TYR A 126 12.43 6.45 -12.19
C TYR A 126 10.97 6.92 -12.33
N ILE A 127 10.19 6.93 -11.24
CA ILE A 127 8.85 7.49 -11.29
C ILE A 127 9.03 9.01 -11.46
N PRO A 128 8.38 9.67 -12.43
CA PRO A 128 8.51 11.12 -12.58
C PRO A 128 7.90 11.86 -11.39
N GLN A 129 8.16 13.16 -11.22
CA GLN A 129 7.39 13.97 -10.26
C GLN A 129 5.97 14.24 -10.79
N GLY A 130 5.01 14.41 -9.88
CA GLY A 130 3.61 14.69 -10.21
C GLY A 130 2.60 14.24 -9.17
N HIS A 131 1.32 14.29 -9.56
CA HIS A 131 0.18 13.79 -8.79
C HIS A 131 -0.15 12.32 -9.14
N TYR A 132 -0.24 11.47 -8.12
CA TYR A 132 -0.40 10.02 -8.26
C TYR A 132 -1.59 9.46 -7.47
N MET A 133 -2.22 8.41 -8.05
CA MET A 133 -3.25 7.57 -7.42
C MET A 133 -2.87 6.10 -7.42
#